data_AF-B7TW60-F1
#
_entry.id   AF-B7TW60-F1
#
_cell.length_a   1.000
_cell.length_b   1.000
_cell.length_c   1.000
_cell.angle_alpha   90.00
_cell.angle_beta   90.00
_cell.angle_gamma   90.00
#
_symmetry.space_group_name_H-M   'P 1'
#
loop_
_entity.id
_entity.type
_entity.pdbx_description
1 polymer ?
#
loop_
_entity_poly.entity_id
_entity_poly.type
_entity_poly.pdbx_seq_one_letter_code
_entity_poly.pdbx_strand_id
1 'polypeptide(L)'
;LKVQRLDRPYVKKDGKLAPVDWNEALTIAAKKLKNTKSNKIAAIAGDLADCESMLLLKEVMQKLGSGNIDCRQDGAKLIPSNRGSYVFNTTIEGIENADLCLLINTNPRIEAPIINARLRKRYLQSGFTIASVGPNIEYLYNVERLGDDPNILNEIAEGNHKFCELLSAAQNPMLIIGQDALIRDDSESVLVLAGKIAEKF
;
A
#
# COMPACT_ATOMS: atom_id res chain seq x y z
N LEU A 1 -0.72 -25.00 -3.03
CA LEU A 1 -1.42 -24.90 -1.74
C LEU A 1 -1.79 -26.30 -1.21
N LYS A 2 -1.03 -26.88 -0.26
CA LYS A 2 -1.17 -28.29 0.20
C LYS A 2 -1.53 -28.49 1.69
N VAL A 3 -1.49 -27.44 2.52
CA VAL A 3 -1.69 -27.56 3.98
C VAL A 3 -2.78 -26.60 4.47
N GLN A 4 -3.51 -27.00 5.52
CA GLN A 4 -4.53 -26.20 6.22
C GLN A 4 -5.56 -25.50 5.29
N ARG A 5 -6.05 -26.23 4.29
CA ARG A 5 -7.09 -25.71 3.39
C ARG A 5 -8.44 -25.71 4.09
N LEU A 6 -9.20 -24.63 3.91
CA LEU A 6 -10.64 -24.67 4.11
C LEU A 6 -11.24 -25.47 2.94
N ASP A 7 -11.61 -26.72 3.19
CA ASP A 7 -12.06 -27.69 2.17
C ASP A 7 -13.60 -27.81 2.09
N ARG A 8 -14.29 -27.39 3.15
CA ARG A 8 -15.75 -27.41 3.27
C ARG A 8 -16.23 -26.25 4.16
N PRO A 9 -17.51 -25.88 4.13
CA PRO A 9 -18.02 -24.85 5.03
C PRO A 9 -18.18 -25.39 6.45
N TYR A 10 -18.01 -24.50 7.43
CA TYR A 10 -18.12 -24.79 8.86
C TYR A 10 -19.01 -23.77 9.55
N VAL A 11 -19.78 -24.22 10.54
CA VAL A 11 -20.63 -23.37 11.39
C VAL A 11 -20.31 -23.64 12.85
N LYS A 12 -20.32 -22.60 13.69
CA LYS A 12 -20.10 -22.73 15.12
C LYS A 12 -21.33 -23.33 15.81
N LYS A 13 -21.22 -24.57 16.31
CA LYS A 13 -22.21 -25.31 17.12
C LYS A 13 -21.56 -25.65 18.46
N ASP A 14 -22.21 -25.33 19.58
CA ASP A 14 -21.70 -25.59 20.94
C ASP A 14 -20.25 -25.12 21.18
N GLY A 15 -19.94 -23.92 20.66
CA GLY A 15 -18.63 -23.30 20.81
C GLY A 15 -17.55 -23.80 19.85
N LYS A 16 -17.80 -24.85 19.05
CA LYS A 16 -16.83 -25.45 18.11
C LYS A 16 -17.29 -25.35 16.66
N LEU A 17 -16.36 -25.32 15.71
CA LEU A 17 -16.67 -25.37 14.29
C LEU A 17 -17.04 -26.80 13.90
N ALA A 18 -18.25 -26.98 13.39
CA ALA A 18 -18.75 -28.24 12.86
C ALA A 18 -18.93 -28.12 11.33
N PRO A 19 -18.51 -29.13 10.54
CA PRO A 19 -18.68 -29.11 9.10
C PRO A 19 -20.17 -29.21 8.74
N VAL A 20 -20.56 -28.49 7.70
CA VAL A 20 -21.93 -28.47 7.17
C VAL A 20 -21.90 -28.51 5.64
N ASP A 21 -23.06 -28.60 4.99
CA ASP A 21 -23.15 -28.37 3.55
C ASP A 21 -23.28 -26.88 3.20
N TRP A 22 -23.17 -26.56 1.91
CA TRP A 22 -23.25 -25.18 1.41
C TRP A 22 -24.62 -24.54 1.65
N ASN A 23 -25.72 -25.29 1.53
CA ASN A 23 -27.06 -24.76 1.70
C ASN A 23 -27.28 -24.34 3.16
N GLU A 24 -26.87 -25.16 4.13
CA GLU A 24 -26.94 -24.82 5.55
C GLU A 24 -26.08 -23.59 5.85
N ALA A 25 -24.83 -23.57 5.40
CA ALA A 25 -23.90 -22.47 5.65
C ALA A 25 -24.43 -21.12 5.12
N LEU A 26 -24.85 -21.09 3.85
CA LEU A 26 -25.35 -19.88 3.21
C LEU A 26 -26.70 -19.44 3.79
N THR A 27 -27.58 -20.38 4.15
CA THR A 27 -28.86 -20.06 4.81
C THR A 27 -28.64 -19.37 6.16
N ILE A 28 -27.68 -19.88 6.96
CA ILE A 28 -27.34 -19.29 8.25
C ILE A 28 -26.72 -17.90 8.07
N ALA A 29 -25.79 -17.74 7.13
CA ALA A 29 -25.19 -16.44 6.81
C ALA A 29 -26.25 -15.42 6.37
N ALA A 30 -27.12 -15.79 5.42
CA ALA A 30 -28.18 -14.94 4.91
C ALA A 30 -29.17 -14.54 6.01
N LYS A 31 -29.57 -15.46 6.89
CA LYS A 31 -30.46 -15.15 8.03
C LYS A 31 -29.83 -14.14 8.98
N LYS A 32 -28.53 -14.28 9.28
CA LYS A 32 -27.80 -13.33 10.14
C LYS A 32 -27.71 -11.95 9.50
N LEU A 33 -27.37 -11.88 8.21
CA LEU A 33 -27.28 -10.62 7.48
C LEU A 33 -28.64 -9.91 7.42
N LYS A 34 -29.73 -10.63 7.11
CA LYS A 34 -31.10 -10.06 7.08
C LYS A 34 -31.57 -9.51 8.42
N ASN A 35 -31.16 -10.12 9.53
CA ASN A 35 -31.53 -9.71 10.88
C ASN A 35 -30.61 -8.64 11.48
N THR A 36 -29.57 -8.21 10.74
CA THR A 36 -28.60 -7.22 11.20
C THR A 36 -28.90 -5.88 10.53
N LYS A 37 -28.92 -4.80 11.31
CA LYS A 37 -29.06 -3.44 10.74
C LYS A 37 -27.87 -3.15 9.82
N SER A 38 -28.13 -2.48 8.71
CA SER A 38 -27.10 -2.21 7.68
C SER A 38 -25.84 -1.54 8.23
N ASN A 39 -26.00 -0.56 9.14
CA ASN A 39 -24.88 0.13 9.79
C ASN A 39 -24.02 -0.74 10.73
N LYS A 40 -24.44 -1.98 11.01
CA LYS A 40 -23.69 -2.98 11.78
C LYS A 40 -23.11 -4.10 10.92
N ILE A 41 -23.31 -4.06 9.60
CA ILE A 41 -22.70 -4.98 8.66
C ILE A 41 -21.44 -4.30 8.13
N ALA A 42 -20.32 -5.02 8.13
CA ALA A 42 -19.08 -4.58 7.52
C ALA A 42 -18.45 -5.75 6.77
N ALA A 43 -17.64 -5.44 5.75
CA ALA A 43 -16.90 -6.43 4.99
C ALA A 43 -15.45 -5.98 4.80
N ILE A 44 -14.53 -6.91 5.03
CA ILE A 44 -13.09 -6.72 4.81
C ILE A 44 -12.66 -7.70 3.72
N ALA A 45 -12.22 -7.18 2.58
CA ALA A 45 -11.59 -7.99 1.55
C ALA A 45 -10.15 -8.30 1.98
N GLY A 46 -9.73 -9.56 1.85
CA GLY A 46 -8.36 -9.97 2.16
C GLY A 46 -7.37 -9.65 1.03
N ASP A 47 -6.08 -9.58 1.35
CA ASP A 47 -5.02 -9.15 0.42
C ASP A 47 -4.85 -10.06 -0.81
N LEU A 48 -5.38 -11.29 -0.75
CA LEU A 48 -5.32 -12.28 -1.82
C LEU A 48 -6.65 -12.44 -2.58
N ALA A 49 -7.65 -11.59 -2.30
CA ALA A 49 -8.92 -11.59 -3.02
C ALA A 49 -8.73 -11.03 -4.44
N ASP A 50 -9.37 -11.65 -5.42
CA ASP A 50 -9.41 -11.15 -6.80
C ASP A 50 -10.40 -9.98 -6.96
N CYS A 51 -10.26 -9.24 -8.07
CA CYS A 51 -11.11 -8.09 -8.37
C CYS A 51 -12.59 -8.49 -8.49
N GLU A 52 -12.87 -9.67 -9.04
CA GLU A 52 -14.21 -10.21 -9.25
C GLU A 52 -14.93 -10.48 -7.93
N SER A 53 -14.29 -11.17 -6.97
CA SER A 53 -14.89 -11.41 -5.66
C SER A 53 -15.06 -10.12 -4.86
N MET A 54 -14.12 -9.18 -4.97
CA MET A 54 -14.22 -7.86 -4.34
C MET A 54 -15.39 -7.05 -4.92
N LEU A 55 -15.59 -7.09 -6.23
CA LEU A 55 -16.73 -6.45 -6.89
C LEU A 55 -18.05 -7.07 -6.43
N LEU A 56 -18.15 -8.41 -6.42
CA LEU A 56 -19.34 -9.12 -5.96
C LEU A 56 -19.66 -8.79 -4.49
N LEU A 57 -18.65 -8.77 -3.62
CA LEU A 57 -18.79 -8.41 -2.21
C LEU A 57 -19.30 -6.97 -2.06
N LYS A 58 -18.74 -6.03 -2.85
CA LYS A 58 -19.19 -4.63 -2.88
C LYS A 58 -20.66 -4.53 -3.29
N GLU A 59 -21.08 -5.23 -4.33
CA GLU A 59 -22.48 -5.24 -4.79
C GLU A 59 -23.43 -5.83 -3.72
N VAL A 60 -23.03 -6.92 -3.07
CA VAL A 60 -23.79 -7.52 -1.96
C VAL A 60 -23.96 -6.51 -0.82
N MET A 61 -22.88 -5.83 -0.43
CA MET A 61 -22.92 -4.82 0.64
C MET A 61 -23.80 -3.62 0.28
N GLN A 62 -23.76 -3.16 -0.98
CA GLN A 62 -24.66 -2.14 -1.49
C GLN A 62 -26.13 -2.57 -1.40
N LYS A 63 -26.46 -3.81 -1.78
CA LYS A 63 -27.82 -4.36 -1.65
C LYS A 63 -28.28 -4.52 -0.20
N LEU A 64 -27.35 -4.76 0.72
CA LEU A 64 -27.61 -4.76 2.16
C LEU A 64 -27.69 -3.33 2.75
N GLY A 65 -27.46 -2.29 1.94
CA GLY A 65 -27.48 -0.89 2.37
C GLY A 65 -26.33 -0.50 3.30
N SER A 66 -25.22 -1.24 3.27
CA SER A 66 -24.03 -0.95 4.08
C SER A 66 -22.91 -0.39 3.21
N GLY A 67 -22.37 0.76 3.61
CA GLY A 67 -21.16 1.36 3.02
C GLY A 67 -19.86 0.92 3.70
N ASN A 68 -19.93 0.07 4.73
CA ASN A 68 -18.77 -0.33 5.53
C ASN A 68 -17.97 -1.43 4.81
N ILE A 69 -17.22 -1.05 3.78
CA ILE A 69 -16.33 -1.94 3.03
C ILE A 69 -14.91 -1.41 3.10
N ASP A 70 -13.95 -2.29 3.31
CA ASP A 70 -12.53 -1.95 3.23
C ASP A 70 -11.73 -3.16 2.71
N CYS A 71 -10.55 -2.90 2.16
CA CYS A 71 -9.55 -3.91 1.80
C CYS A 71 -8.21 -3.69 2.51
N ARG A 72 -8.07 -2.57 3.24
CA ARG A 72 -6.84 -2.15 3.90
C ARG A 72 -6.80 -2.73 5.30
N GLN A 73 -6.40 -4.00 5.40
CA GLN A 73 -6.30 -4.70 6.68
C GLN A 73 -5.25 -4.07 7.61
N ASP A 74 -4.28 -3.35 7.04
CA ASP A 74 -3.22 -2.61 7.70
C ASP A 74 -3.63 -1.21 8.16
N GLY A 75 -4.79 -0.71 7.73
CA GLY A 75 -5.29 0.62 8.06
C GLY A 75 -4.68 1.76 7.23
N ALA A 76 -4.09 1.48 6.07
CA ALA A 76 -3.45 2.50 5.24
C ALA A 76 -4.38 3.68 4.88
N LYS A 77 -3.91 4.92 5.04
CA LYS A 77 -4.67 6.13 4.70
C LYS A 77 -4.35 6.55 3.26
N LEU A 78 -5.14 6.02 2.32
CA LEU A 78 -5.05 6.32 0.89
C LEU A 78 -6.14 7.32 0.48
N ILE A 79 -5.95 8.00 -0.66
CA ILE A 79 -6.92 8.93 -1.24
C ILE A 79 -7.68 8.19 -2.36
N PRO A 80 -8.88 7.62 -2.11
CA PRO A 80 -9.50 6.68 -3.06
C PRO A 80 -9.89 7.33 -4.40
N SER A 81 -10.20 8.64 -4.37
CA SER A 81 -10.55 9.44 -5.55
C SER A 81 -9.35 9.76 -6.45
N ASN A 82 -8.12 9.57 -5.97
CA ASN A 82 -6.91 9.84 -6.72
C ASN A 82 -6.13 8.53 -6.96
N ARG A 83 -6.26 7.96 -8.16
CA ARG A 83 -5.53 6.74 -8.54
C ARG A 83 -4.02 6.89 -8.42
N GLY A 84 -3.48 8.08 -8.69
CA GLY A 84 -2.05 8.35 -8.57
C GLY A 84 -1.52 8.20 -7.15
N SER A 85 -2.38 8.22 -6.13
CA SER A 85 -1.98 8.11 -4.72
C SER A 85 -1.65 6.68 -4.25
N TYR A 86 -2.02 5.65 -5.02
CA TYR A 86 -1.87 4.25 -4.60
C TYR A 86 -1.35 3.31 -5.70
N VAL A 87 -0.94 3.86 -6.84
CA VAL A 87 -0.29 3.07 -7.92
C VAL A 87 1.17 3.47 -8.06
N PHE A 88 1.97 2.55 -8.59
CA PHE A 88 3.35 2.82 -8.93
C PHE A 88 3.42 3.59 -10.28
N ASN A 89 3.21 4.91 -10.24
CA ASN A 89 3.02 5.75 -11.43
C ASN A 89 4.15 5.65 -12.46
N THR A 90 5.41 5.60 -12.02
CA THR A 90 6.60 5.49 -12.88
C THR A 90 6.66 4.20 -13.68
N THR A 91 5.88 3.18 -13.29
CA THR A 91 5.99 1.77 -13.72
C THR A 91 7.31 1.10 -13.29
N ILE A 92 7.30 -0.22 -13.18
CA ILE A 92 8.50 -0.99 -12.79
C ILE A 92 9.61 -0.87 -13.85
N GLU A 93 9.23 -0.78 -15.12
CA GLU A 93 10.17 -0.57 -16.23
C GLU A 93 10.75 0.85 -16.23
N GLY A 94 9.93 1.85 -15.93
CA GLY A 94 10.36 3.26 -15.91
C GLY A 94 11.44 3.57 -14.87
N ILE A 95 11.66 2.71 -13.87
CA ILE A 95 12.82 2.78 -12.97
C ILE A 95 14.14 2.87 -13.75
N GLU A 96 14.22 2.24 -14.93
CA GLU A 96 15.42 2.24 -15.77
C GLU A 96 15.75 3.61 -16.38
N ASN A 97 14.78 4.53 -16.42
CA ASN A 97 14.97 5.89 -16.95
C ASN A 97 15.25 6.93 -15.87
N ALA A 98 15.06 6.58 -14.58
CA ALA A 98 15.27 7.51 -13.48
C ALA A 98 16.75 7.81 -13.27
N ASP A 99 17.10 9.05 -12.95
CA ASP A 99 18.47 9.47 -12.60
C ASP A 99 18.61 9.88 -11.12
N LEU A 100 17.48 10.06 -10.43
CA LEU A 100 17.42 10.24 -8.99
C LEU A 100 16.20 9.52 -8.39
N CYS A 101 16.37 8.88 -7.25
CA CYS A 101 15.29 8.23 -6.51
C CYS A 101 15.30 8.61 -5.03
N LEU A 102 14.16 9.08 -4.52
CA LEU A 102 13.92 9.30 -3.10
C LEU A 102 13.01 8.20 -2.54
N LEU A 103 13.55 7.41 -1.61
CA LEU A 103 12.83 6.39 -0.86
C LEU A 103 12.24 7.01 0.42
N ILE A 104 10.93 6.93 0.60
CA ILE A 104 10.20 7.51 1.74
C ILE A 104 9.63 6.36 2.57
N ASN A 105 10.23 6.12 3.73
CA ASN A 105 9.86 5.09 4.71
C ASN A 105 9.49 3.74 4.07
N THR A 106 10.41 3.23 3.23
CA THR A 106 10.25 1.95 2.52
C THR A 106 11.51 1.11 2.64
N ASN A 107 11.32 -0.21 2.75
CA ASN A 107 12.36 -1.21 2.54
C ASN A 107 12.01 -2.07 1.31
N PRO A 108 12.39 -1.64 0.08
CA PRO A 108 12.05 -2.37 -1.13
C PRO A 108 12.59 -3.80 -1.15
N ARG A 109 13.66 -4.10 -0.39
CA ARG A 109 14.22 -5.45 -0.31
C ARG A 109 13.24 -6.45 0.34
N ILE A 110 12.43 -5.99 1.30
CA ILE A 110 11.46 -6.81 2.02
C ILE A 110 10.07 -6.68 1.40
N GLU A 111 9.64 -5.44 1.15
CA GLU A 111 8.28 -5.13 0.67
C GLU A 111 8.08 -5.54 -0.79
N ALA A 112 9.05 -5.24 -1.67
CA ALA A 112 8.93 -5.45 -3.11
C ALA A 112 10.27 -5.86 -3.75
N PRO A 113 10.74 -7.11 -3.55
CA PRO A 113 12.08 -7.54 -3.98
C PRO A 113 12.39 -7.32 -5.46
N ILE A 114 11.37 -7.35 -6.33
CA ILE A 114 11.51 -7.06 -7.76
C ILE A 114 11.79 -5.58 -8.02
N ILE A 115 11.14 -4.67 -7.29
CA ILE A 115 11.43 -3.23 -7.36
C ILE A 115 12.86 -2.98 -6.87
N ASN A 116 13.27 -3.58 -5.75
CA ASN A 116 14.65 -3.52 -5.27
C ASN A 116 15.67 -4.02 -6.30
N ALA A 117 15.36 -5.13 -6.98
CA ALA A 117 16.23 -5.65 -8.05
C ALA A 117 16.35 -4.68 -9.23
N ARG A 118 15.27 -3.97 -9.60
CA ARG A 118 15.29 -2.94 -10.66
C ARG A 118 16.05 -1.70 -10.23
N LEU A 119 15.88 -1.22 -8.99
CA LEU A 119 16.67 -0.13 -8.42
C LEU A 119 18.16 -0.47 -8.44
N ARG A 120 18.53 -1.69 -8.03
CA ARG A 120 19.91 -2.17 -8.09
C ARG A 120 20.43 -2.27 -9.52
N LYS A 121 19.63 -2.78 -10.47
CA LYS A 121 20.00 -2.83 -11.90
C LYS A 121 20.31 -1.43 -12.40
N ARG A 122 19.43 -0.46 -12.13
CA ARG A 122 19.59 0.93 -12.54
C ARG A 122 20.83 1.57 -11.90
N TYR A 123 21.05 1.34 -10.61
CA TYR A 123 22.22 1.80 -9.87
C TYR A 123 23.54 1.34 -10.52
N LEU A 124 23.62 0.08 -10.95
CA LEU A 124 24.81 -0.47 -11.60
C LEU A 124 25.13 0.15 -12.97
N GLN A 125 24.16 0.81 -13.62
CA GLN A 125 24.38 1.52 -14.89
C GLN A 125 25.04 2.90 -14.70
N SER A 126 25.33 3.31 -13.45
CA SER A 126 25.89 4.63 -13.09
C SER A 126 24.95 5.81 -13.38
N GLY A 127 25.23 6.97 -12.79
CA GLY A 127 24.38 8.16 -12.96
C GLY A 127 22.96 7.99 -12.38
N PHE A 128 22.84 7.27 -11.28
CA PHE A 128 21.59 7.11 -10.52
C PHE A 128 21.86 7.33 -9.04
N THR A 129 21.35 8.44 -8.51
CA THR A 129 21.48 8.79 -7.11
C THR A 129 20.26 8.30 -6.36
N ILE A 130 20.46 7.63 -5.22
CA ILE A 130 19.37 7.15 -4.38
C ILE A 130 19.54 7.76 -2.99
N ALA A 131 18.47 8.32 -2.45
CA ALA A 131 18.41 8.83 -1.09
C ALA A 131 17.21 8.23 -0.35
N SER A 132 17.27 8.24 0.98
CA SER A 132 16.18 7.75 1.83
C SER A 132 15.86 8.70 2.98
N VAL A 133 14.56 8.90 3.22
CA VAL A 133 14.00 9.48 4.45
C VAL A 133 13.22 8.38 5.16
N GLY A 134 13.63 8.03 6.37
CA GLY A 134 13.00 6.95 7.15
C GLY A 134 14.01 6.10 7.92
N PRO A 135 13.62 4.90 8.35
CA PRO A 135 14.40 4.08 9.27
C PRO A 135 15.77 3.70 8.71
N ASN A 136 16.69 3.37 9.62
CA ASN A 136 18.00 2.88 9.26
C ASN A 136 17.92 1.48 8.61
N ILE A 137 17.94 1.44 7.27
CA ILE A 137 17.89 0.23 6.47
C ILE A 137 19.24 0.02 5.77
N GLU A 138 19.75 -1.20 5.81
CA GLU A 138 20.90 -1.62 5.03
C GLU A 138 20.47 -2.04 3.62
N TYR A 139 20.85 -1.24 2.63
CA TYR A 139 20.59 -1.49 1.22
C TYR A 139 21.76 -2.22 0.54
N LEU A 140 21.49 -2.92 -0.56
CA LEU A 140 22.50 -3.66 -1.35
C LEU A 140 23.26 -2.77 -2.36
N TYR A 141 23.10 -1.45 -2.23
CA TYR A 141 23.66 -0.40 -3.07
C TYR A 141 23.72 0.88 -2.23
N ASN A 142 24.53 1.87 -2.65
CA ASN A 142 24.67 3.10 -1.89
C ASN A 142 23.36 3.89 -1.88
N VAL A 143 22.91 4.29 -0.69
CA VAL A 143 21.75 5.15 -0.48
C VAL A 143 22.16 6.26 0.48
N GLU A 144 22.03 7.52 0.06
CA GLU A 144 22.25 8.66 0.95
C GLU A 144 21.12 8.73 1.96
N ARG A 145 21.45 8.61 3.24
CA ARG A 145 20.47 8.71 4.32
C ARG A 145 20.29 10.17 4.69
N LEU A 146 19.11 10.72 4.44
CA LEU A 146 18.78 12.10 4.77
C LEU A 146 18.36 12.24 6.25
N GLY A 147 17.83 11.18 6.84
CA GLY A 147 17.40 11.10 8.24
C GLY A 147 16.10 10.29 8.37
N ASP A 148 15.57 10.20 9.59
CA ASP A 148 14.33 9.48 9.92
C ASP A 148 13.19 10.40 10.40
N ASP A 149 13.44 11.70 10.49
CA ASP A 149 12.44 12.72 10.86
C ASP A 149 11.51 13.03 9.66
N PRO A 150 10.18 12.86 9.81
CA PRO A 150 9.21 13.28 8.80
C PRO A 150 9.32 14.76 8.40
N ASN A 151 9.85 15.64 9.26
CA ASN A 151 10.02 17.05 8.96
C ASN A 151 10.97 17.30 7.76
N ILE A 152 11.86 16.36 7.46
CA ILE A 152 12.72 16.44 6.26
C ILE A 152 11.88 16.56 4.98
N LEU A 153 10.71 15.90 4.92
CA LEU A 153 9.81 16.03 3.76
C LEU A 153 9.21 17.44 3.66
N ASN A 154 8.94 18.11 4.78
CA ASN A 154 8.53 19.52 4.78
C ASN A 154 9.65 20.40 4.24
N GLU A 155 10.88 20.24 4.75
CA GLU A 155 12.04 21.03 4.32
C GLU A 155 12.32 20.86 2.83
N ILE A 156 12.20 19.64 2.30
CA ILE A 156 12.34 19.38 0.86
C ILE A 156 11.20 20.03 0.06
N ALA A 157 9.95 19.89 0.51
CA ALA A 157 8.79 20.50 -0.16
C ALA A 157 8.89 22.04 -0.19
N GLU A 158 9.39 22.66 0.88
CA GLU A 158 9.62 24.10 0.96
C GLU A 158 10.84 24.56 0.15
N GLY A 159 11.78 23.66 -0.15
CA GLY A 159 13.01 23.99 -0.89
C GLY A 159 14.19 24.38 0.00
N ASN A 160 14.08 24.13 1.31
CA ASN A 160 15.05 24.52 2.33
C ASN A 160 16.11 23.44 2.60
N HIS A 161 15.92 22.24 2.06
CA HIS A 161 16.82 21.11 2.27
C HIS A 161 17.89 21.02 1.16
N LYS A 162 19.13 20.64 1.50
CA LYS A 162 20.24 20.46 0.55
C LYS A 162 19.92 19.51 -0.62
N PHE A 163 19.01 18.55 -0.40
CA PHE A 163 18.60 17.58 -1.41
C PHE A 163 17.79 18.21 -2.56
N CYS A 164 17.24 19.41 -2.35
CA CYS A 164 16.50 20.14 -3.38
C CYS A 164 17.37 20.50 -4.60
N GLU A 165 18.67 20.76 -4.40
CA GLU A 165 19.60 21.01 -5.51
C GLU A 165 19.72 19.78 -6.42
N LEU A 166 19.78 18.58 -5.82
CA LEU A 166 19.83 17.32 -6.57
C LEU A 166 18.52 17.04 -7.29
N LEU A 167 17.38 17.28 -6.63
CA LEU A 167 16.06 17.13 -7.24
C LEU A 167 15.88 18.07 -8.44
N SER A 168 16.26 19.35 -8.33
CA SER A 168 16.19 20.31 -9.43
C SER A 168 17.14 20.02 -10.59
N ALA A 169 18.27 19.37 -10.31
CA ALA A 169 19.24 19.00 -11.34
C ALA A 169 18.89 17.69 -12.06
N ALA A 170 18.03 16.86 -11.48
CA ALA A 170 17.62 15.58 -12.04
C ALA A 170 16.68 15.77 -13.23
N GLN A 171 16.89 15.01 -14.30
CA GLN A 171 16.03 15.03 -15.49
C GLN A 171 14.81 14.13 -15.31
N ASN A 172 14.95 13.02 -14.59
CA ASN A 172 13.91 12.03 -14.37
C ASN A 172 13.90 11.59 -12.90
N PRO A 173 13.59 12.50 -11.94
CA PRO A 173 13.48 12.13 -10.54
C PRO A 173 12.28 11.20 -10.32
N MET A 174 12.39 10.30 -9.34
CA MET A 174 11.28 9.47 -8.90
C MET A 174 11.21 9.37 -7.37
N LEU A 175 10.00 9.29 -6.84
CA LEU A 175 9.73 9.10 -5.42
C LEU A 175 9.06 7.74 -5.22
N ILE A 176 9.53 6.96 -4.23
CA ILE A 176 8.90 5.70 -3.82
C ILE A 176 8.49 5.83 -2.36
N ILE A 177 7.18 5.74 -2.11
CA ILE A 177 6.61 5.79 -0.76
C ILE A 177 6.30 4.36 -0.34
N GLY A 178 6.80 3.96 0.83
CA GLY A 178 6.53 2.64 1.40
C GLY A 178 5.12 2.54 1.98
N GLN A 179 4.57 1.34 1.99
CA GLN A 179 3.24 1.08 2.57
C GLN A 179 3.22 1.43 4.07
N ASP A 180 4.32 1.18 4.78
CA ASP A 180 4.46 1.49 6.20
C ASP A 180 4.40 3.01 6.48
N ALA A 181 4.70 3.85 5.49
CA ALA A 181 4.52 5.30 5.61
C ALA A 181 3.04 5.67 5.71
N LEU A 182 2.17 4.84 5.12
CA LEU A 182 0.75 5.14 4.89
C LEU A 182 -0.15 4.67 6.04
N ILE A 183 0.36 3.84 6.95
CA ILE A 183 -0.38 3.32 8.12
C ILE A 183 -0.17 4.16 9.39
N ARG A 184 0.71 5.18 9.34
CA ARG A 184 1.01 6.06 10.48
C ARG A 184 -0.13 7.04 10.77
N ASP A 185 -0.04 7.72 11.92
CA ASP A 185 -0.98 8.77 12.28
C ASP A 185 -0.89 9.99 11.33
N ASP A 186 0.33 10.33 10.91
CA ASP A 186 0.69 11.45 10.02
C ASP A 186 0.74 11.09 8.53
N SER A 187 0.25 9.91 8.13
CA SER A 187 0.39 9.39 6.77
C SER A 187 -0.24 10.27 5.68
N GLU A 188 -1.35 10.94 5.97
CA GLU A 188 -1.96 11.89 5.04
C GLU A 188 -1.00 13.05 4.74
N SER A 189 -0.32 13.58 5.75
CA SER A 189 0.70 14.62 5.58
C SER A 189 1.88 14.11 4.77
N VAL A 190 2.37 12.90 5.03
CA VAL A 190 3.45 12.28 4.24
C VAL A 190 3.09 12.19 2.76
N LEU A 191 1.89 11.71 2.45
CA LEU A 191 1.40 11.56 1.07
C LEU A 191 1.24 12.92 0.37
N VAL A 192 0.69 13.92 1.06
CA VAL A 192 0.56 15.29 0.55
C VAL A 192 1.93 15.93 0.31
N LEU A 193 2.89 15.76 1.21
CA LEU A 193 4.24 16.30 1.06
C LEU A 193 4.99 15.64 -0.09
N ALA A 194 4.92 14.33 -0.22
CA ALA A 194 5.50 13.62 -1.36
C ALA A 194 4.89 14.10 -2.69
N GLY A 195 3.57 14.34 -2.71
CA GLY A 195 2.89 14.95 -3.86
C GLY A 195 3.43 16.35 -4.19
N LYS A 196 3.55 17.23 -3.18
CA LYS A 196 4.12 18.57 -3.36
C LYS A 196 5.56 18.55 -3.87
N ILE A 197 6.38 17.61 -3.39
CA ILE A 197 7.76 17.44 -3.87
C ILE A 197 7.74 17.05 -5.36
N ALA A 198 6.90 16.07 -5.73
CA ALA A 198 6.77 15.60 -7.11
C ALA A 198 6.16 16.64 -8.07
N GLU A 199 5.35 17.58 -7.59
CA GLU A 199 4.81 18.67 -8.41
C GLU A 199 5.82 19.81 -8.61
N LYS A 200 6.75 19.98 -7.66
CA LYS A 200 7.69 21.10 -7.63
C LYS A 200 8.97 20.83 -8.43
N PHE A 201 9.46 19.59 -8.40
CA PHE A 201 10.70 19.15 -9.02
C PHE A 201 10.40 18.13 -10.11
#